data_AF-A0AAX7VPA3-F1
#
_entry.id   AF-A0AAX7VPA3-F1
#
_cell.length_a   1.000
_cell.length_b   1.000
_cell.length_c   1.000
_cell.angle_alpha   90.00
_cell.angle_beta   90.00
_cell.angle_gamma   90.00
#
_symmetry.space_group_name_H-M   'P 1'
#
loop_
_entity.id
_entity.type
_entity.pdbx_description
1 polymer ?
#
loop_
_entity_poly.entity_id
_entity_poly.type
_entity_poly.pdbx_seq_one_letter_code
_entity_poly.pdbx_strand_id
1 'polypeptide(L)'
;MLRHYRAMHENKGNTDCGARPGEQSQIDEDLVTMVIEDSQPFSIVEDKGFKRFVKSLNPSYVLPTKKALKVMVEARYQEMKENAKASVEKAAAVSLTSDMWTSINTEAYLAVTCHFVDESSTLNTVVLGVQYFPNAHTAENTAQVKSSLMAEWAITDKVTCLVTDGAANMGACARELRLKHAICIAHTLNLVVKKALDQTPELSDIRAKSRKIVGYFRSSTSAKERLSVVQEQLRKTQLKLLQEVETRWNSTYNMLQRLFEQREPVGAALVTTCGVAWMRVSGRHRHKM
;
A
#
# COMPACT_ATOMS: atom_id res chain seq x y z
N MET A 1 32.73 -40.31 37.15
CA MET A 1 32.40 -39.75 38.48
C MET A 1 31.07 -39.04 38.36
N LEU A 2 29.96 -39.75 38.65
CA LEU A 2 29.13 -39.56 39.87
C LEU A 2 28.36 -38.23 39.78
N ARG A 3 27.10 -38.11 39.34
CA ARG A 3 25.88 -38.94 39.49
C ARG A 3 25.59 -39.35 40.94
N HIS A 4 24.78 -38.55 41.63
CA HIS A 4 23.90 -38.87 42.77
C HIS A 4 22.77 -37.80 42.78
N TYR A 5 21.47 -38.06 42.97
CA TYR A 5 20.70 -39.30 43.17
C TYR A 5 19.17 -38.97 43.19
N ARG A 6 18.34 -39.87 42.60
CA ARG A 6 16.90 -40.23 42.82
C ARG A 6 15.79 -39.14 42.78
N ALA A 7 14.72 -39.21 41.96
CA ALA A 7 13.63 -40.22 41.81
C ALA A 7 12.77 -40.34 43.10
N MET A 8 11.44 -40.20 43.19
CA MET A 8 10.28 -40.50 42.33
C MET A 8 9.06 -39.67 42.80
N HIS A 9 8.11 -39.39 41.91
CA HIS A 9 6.75 -39.95 41.98
C HIS A 9 5.94 -39.51 40.75
N GLU A 10 5.51 -40.50 39.97
CA GLU A 10 4.41 -40.36 39.03
C GLU A 10 3.15 -39.99 39.80
N ASN A 11 2.37 -39.03 39.28
CA ASN A 11 0.93 -39.18 39.36
C ASN A 11 0.28 -38.69 38.07
N LYS A 12 -0.55 -39.58 37.51
CA LYS A 12 -1.35 -39.38 36.32
C LYS A 12 -2.37 -38.28 36.57
N GLY A 13 -2.34 -37.25 35.73
CA GLY A 13 -3.38 -36.24 35.62
C GLY A 13 -3.66 -35.98 34.16
N ASN A 14 -4.50 -36.84 33.57
CA ASN A 14 -5.17 -36.56 32.30
C ASN A 14 -5.97 -35.27 32.49
N THR A 15 -5.44 -34.14 32.05
CA THR A 15 -6.21 -32.91 31.88
C THR A 15 -6.50 -32.81 30.39
N ASP A 16 -7.65 -33.36 30.03
CA ASP A 16 -8.41 -32.92 28.88
C ASP A 16 -8.59 -31.41 29.02
N CYS A 17 -7.68 -30.68 28.39
CA CYS A 17 -7.72 -29.24 28.24
C CYS A 17 -8.40 -28.98 26.89
N GLY A 18 -9.65 -29.39 26.76
CA GLY A 18 -10.53 -28.83 25.74
C GLY A 18 -10.71 -27.34 26.05
N ALA A 19 -10.40 -26.46 25.10
CA ALA A 19 -10.76 -25.06 25.22
C ALA A 19 -12.27 -24.96 25.52
N ARG A 20 -12.66 -24.14 26.50
CA ARG A 20 -14.09 -23.98 26.80
C ARG A 20 -14.79 -23.43 25.55
N PRO A 21 -16.03 -23.84 25.23
CA PRO A 21 -16.70 -23.46 23.98
C PRO A 21 -16.74 -21.94 23.68
N GLY A 22 -16.65 -21.08 24.71
CA GLY A 22 -16.56 -19.61 24.54
C GLY A 22 -15.15 -19.04 24.35
N GLU A 23 -14.10 -19.74 24.80
CA GLU A 23 -12.71 -19.27 24.69
C GLU A 23 -12.16 -19.40 23.27
N GLN A 24 -12.54 -20.46 22.55
CA GLN A 24 -12.20 -20.64 21.14
C GLN A 24 -12.76 -19.48 20.28
N SER A 25 -14.00 -19.07 20.55
CA SER A 25 -14.66 -17.99 19.82
C SER A 25 -13.95 -16.66 19.96
N GLN A 26 -13.51 -16.28 21.18
CA GLN A 26 -12.83 -15.00 21.38
C GLN A 26 -11.46 -14.97 20.68
N ILE A 27 -10.68 -16.05 20.76
CA ILE A 27 -9.37 -16.13 20.11
C ILE A 27 -9.52 -16.09 18.58
N ASP A 28 -10.59 -16.69 18.03
CA ASP A 28 -10.90 -16.59 16.60
C ASP A 28 -11.22 -15.14 16.18
N GLU A 29 -11.98 -14.39 16.98
CA GLU A 29 -12.26 -12.97 16.71
C GLU A 29 -10.99 -12.08 16.80
N ASP A 30 -10.11 -12.35 17.77
CA ASP A 30 -8.83 -11.65 17.91
C ASP A 30 -7.90 -11.98 16.74
N LEU A 31 -7.88 -13.23 16.28
CA LEU A 31 -7.14 -13.66 15.09
C LEU A 31 -7.66 -12.97 13.83
N VAL A 32 -8.97 -12.88 13.64
CA VAL A 32 -9.60 -12.15 12.53
C VAL A 32 -9.20 -10.67 12.58
N THR A 33 -9.24 -10.05 13.76
CA THR A 33 -8.88 -8.65 13.97
C THR A 33 -7.41 -8.41 13.61
N MET A 34 -6.49 -9.24 14.12
CA MET A 34 -5.07 -9.19 13.76
C MET A 34 -4.86 -9.32 12.25
N VAL A 35 -5.55 -10.26 11.59
CA VAL A 35 -5.43 -10.46 10.14
C VAL A 35 -5.85 -9.20 9.35
N ILE A 36 -6.90 -8.52 9.81
CA ILE A 36 -7.41 -7.30 9.17
C ILE A 36 -6.49 -6.11 9.45
N GLU A 37 -6.19 -5.83 10.72
CA GLU A 37 -5.41 -4.65 11.13
C GLU A 37 -3.97 -4.70 10.63
N ASP A 38 -3.35 -5.89 10.67
CA ASP A 38 -1.96 -6.07 10.24
C ASP A 38 -1.84 -6.46 8.76
N SER A 39 -2.95 -6.52 8.02
CA SER A 39 -2.99 -6.92 6.61
C SER A 39 -2.28 -8.26 6.34
N GLN A 40 -2.48 -9.24 7.23
CA GLN A 40 -1.82 -10.54 7.12
C GLN A 40 -2.45 -11.38 6.00
N PRO A 41 -1.64 -12.20 5.29
CA PRO A 41 -2.20 -13.15 4.35
C PRO A 41 -2.99 -14.23 5.11
N PHE A 42 -4.11 -14.70 4.54
CA PHE A 42 -4.88 -15.80 5.14
C PHE A 42 -4.09 -17.10 5.33
N SER A 43 -2.94 -17.24 4.68
CA SER A 43 -2.02 -18.38 4.87
C SER A 43 -1.22 -18.33 6.16
N ILE A 44 -1.27 -17.24 6.95
CA ILE A 44 -0.52 -17.13 8.22
C ILE A 44 -0.84 -18.28 9.17
N VAL A 45 -2.10 -18.74 9.20
CA VAL A 45 -2.54 -19.89 10.02
C VAL A 45 -1.94 -21.23 9.57
N GLU A 46 -1.29 -21.27 8.41
CA GLU A 46 -0.60 -22.43 7.87
C GLU A 46 0.91 -22.42 8.17
N ASP A 47 1.47 -21.26 8.52
CA ASP A 47 2.90 -21.06 8.71
C ASP A 47 3.45 -21.83 9.92
N LYS A 48 4.57 -22.54 9.70
CA LYS A 48 5.17 -23.39 10.73
C LYS A 48 5.59 -22.62 11.99
N GLY A 49 6.07 -21.38 11.82
CA GLY A 49 6.47 -20.52 12.93
C GLY A 49 5.27 -20.07 13.75
N PHE A 50 4.23 -19.57 13.09
CA PHE A 50 3.00 -19.11 13.73
C PHE A 50 2.28 -20.23 14.47
N LYS A 51 2.15 -21.41 13.85
CA LYS A 51 1.59 -22.61 14.52
C LYS A 51 2.34 -22.98 15.81
N ARG A 52 3.68 -22.96 15.79
CA ARG A 52 4.47 -23.24 17.00
C ARG A 52 4.25 -22.19 18.07
N PHE A 53 4.22 -20.92 17.69
CA PHE A 53 3.97 -19.80 18.61
C PHE A 53 2.61 -19.93 19.28
N VAL A 54 1.54 -20.08 18.51
CA VAL A 54 0.17 -20.23 19.01
C VAL A 54 0.04 -21.46 19.91
N LYS A 55 0.60 -22.61 19.51
CA LYS A 55 0.60 -23.84 20.33
C LYS A 55 1.34 -23.66 21.65
N SER A 56 2.39 -22.84 21.69
CA SER A 56 3.13 -22.54 22.92
C SER A 56 2.36 -21.62 23.86
N LEU A 57 1.53 -20.72 23.32
CA LEU A 57 0.69 -19.83 24.12
C LEU A 57 -0.55 -20.54 24.65
N ASN A 58 -1.25 -21.27 23.77
CA ASN A 58 -2.43 -22.03 24.11
C ASN A 58 -2.41 -23.38 23.35
N PRO A 59 -1.95 -24.46 24.01
CA PRO A 59 -1.94 -25.79 23.40
C PRO A 59 -3.31 -26.32 23.02
N SER A 60 -4.39 -25.83 23.65
CA SER A 60 -5.75 -26.31 23.45
C SER A 60 -6.45 -25.65 22.28
N TYR A 61 -6.00 -24.46 21.87
CA TYR A 61 -6.59 -23.72 20.75
C TYR A 61 -6.26 -24.41 19.41
N VAL A 62 -7.30 -24.63 18.61
CA VAL A 62 -7.16 -25.19 17.27
C VAL A 62 -7.24 -24.05 16.27
N LEU A 63 -6.11 -23.79 15.60
CA LEU A 63 -6.08 -22.78 14.54
C LEU A 63 -7.07 -23.13 13.43
N PRO A 64 -7.84 -22.14 12.94
CA PRO A 64 -8.72 -22.35 11.80
C PRO A 64 -7.89 -22.65 10.55
N THR A 65 -8.51 -23.37 9.62
CA THR A 65 -7.93 -23.51 8.27
C THR A 65 -7.95 -22.17 7.55
N LYS A 66 -7.09 -21.99 6.55
CA LYS A 66 -7.12 -20.82 5.66
C LYS A 66 -8.51 -20.54 5.07
N LYS A 67 -9.25 -21.60 4.72
CA LYS A 67 -10.62 -21.50 4.20
C LYS A 67 -11.60 -20.99 5.27
N ALA A 68 -11.52 -21.51 6.49
CA ALA A 68 -12.34 -21.05 7.61
C ALA A 68 -12.03 -19.59 7.96
N LEU A 69 -10.74 -19.22 8.03
CA LEU A 69 -10.32 -17.83 8.26
C LEU A 69 -10.90 -16.88 7.21
N LYS A 70 -10.87 -17.25 5.93
CA LYS A 70 -11.47 -16.45 4.87
C LYS A 70 -12.98 -16.22 5.09
N VAL A 71 -13.71 -17.26 5.51
CA VAL A 71 -15.15 -17.14 5.80
C VAL A 71 -15.41 -16.22 6.99
N MET A 72 -14.61 -16.32 8.05
CA MET A 72 -14.74 -15.44 9.22
C MET A 72 -14.46 -13.97 8.88
N VAL A 73 -13.42 -13.69 8.09
CA VAL A 73 -13.11 -12.32 7.63
C VAL A 73 -14.22 -11.79 6.72
N GLU A 74 -14.79 -12.62 5.83
CA GLU A 74 -15.93 -12.23 5.00
C GLU A 74 -17.16 -11.90 5.85
N ALA A 75 -17.46 -12.70 6.88
CA ALA A 75 -18.56 -12.42 7.81
C ALA A 75 -18.37 -11.07 8.52
N ARG A 76 -17.16 -10.79 9.02
CA ARG A 76 -16.81 -9.50 9.62
C ARG A 76 -16.95 -8.35 8.62
N TYR A 77 -16.55 -8.55 7.37
CA TYR A 77 -16.73 -7.55 6.32
C TYR A 77 -18.22 -7.23 6.09
N GLN A 78 -19.08 -8.23 5.98
CA GLN A 78 -20.52 -8.02 5.78
C GLN A 78 -21.15 -7.28 6.96
N GLU A 79 -20.81 -7.65 8.20
CA GLU A 79 -21.25 -6.94 9.40
C GLU A 79 -20.83 -5.46 9.39
N MET A 80 -19.55 -5.19 9.14
CA MET A 80 -19.02 -3.83 9.11
C MET A 80 -19.61 -3.01 7.96
N LYS A 81 -19.90 -3.65 6.82
CA LYS A 81 -20.56 -3.02 5.67
C LYS A 81 -21.99 -2.61 6.00
N GLU A 82 -22.78 -3.48 6.62
CA GLU A 82 -24.14 -3.14 7.05
C GLU A 82 -24.14 -2.01 8.09
N ASN A 83 -23.21 -2.03 9.06
CA ASN A 83 -23.04 -0.95 10.02
C ASN A 83 -22.68 0.39 9.35
N ALA A 84 -21.76 0.35 8.37
CA ALA A 84 -21.38 1.52 7.59
C ALA A 84 -22.55 2.04 6.76
N LYS A 85 -23.33 1.14 6.14
CA LYS A 85 -24.51 1.48 5.35
C LYS A 85 -25.58 2.14 6.21
N ALA A 86 -25.89 1.58 7.39
CA ALA A 86 -26.81 2.19 8.35
C ALA A 86 -26.36 3.58 8.81
N SER A 87 -25.05 3.83 8.89
CA SER A 87 -24.50 5.15 9.23
C SER A 87 -24.65 6.15 8.08
N VAL A 88 -24.34 5.73 6.85
CA VAL A 88 -24.51 6.55 5.63
C VAL A 88 -25.99 6.86 5.38
N GLU A 89 -26.90 5.91 5.65
CA GLU A 89 -28.34 6.10 5.50
C GLU A 89 -28.91 7.19 6.42
N LYS A 90 -28.27 7.50 7.55
CA LYS A 90 -28.66 8.62 8.42
C LYS A 90 -28.22 9.98 7.89
N ALA A 91 -27.25 10.01 6.98
CA ALA A 91 -26.77 11.27 6.41
C ALA A 91 -27.88 11.98 5.61
N ALA A 92 -28.02 13.28 5.83
CA ALA A 92 -28.94 14.13 5.06
C ALA A 92 -28.43 14.36 3.63
N ALA A 93 -27.12 14.41 3.46
CA ALA A 93 -26.45 14.63 2.18
C ALA A 93 -25.08 13.97 2.20
N VAL A 94 -24.62 13.53 1.03
CA VAL A 94 -23.29 12.93 0.86
C VAL A 94 -22.56 13.56 -0.32
N SER A 95 -21.23 13.49 -0.29
CA SER A 95 -20.36 13.77 -1.42
C SER A 95 -19.57 12.52 -1.78
N LEU A 96 -19.32 12.31 -3.07
CA LEU A 96 -18.55 11.19 -3.56
C LEU A 96 -17.19 11.66 -4.04
N THR A 97 -16.12 10.94 -3.72
CA THR A 97 -14.86 10.99 -4.48
C THR A 97 -14.73 9.73 -5.31
N SER A 98 -14.16 9.84 -6.49
CA SER A 98 -13.89 8.68 -7.35
C SER A 98 -12.49 8.76 -7.92
N ASP A 99 -11.77 7.66 -7.80
CA ASP A 99 -10.42 7.48 -8.31
C ASP A 99 -10.34 6.22 -9.18
N MET A 100 -9.56 6.29 -10.26
CA MET A 100 -9.37 5.19 -11.18
C MET A 100 -7.87 5.03 -11.41
N TRP A 101 -7.36 3.82 -11.22
CA TRP A 101 -5.95 3.51 -11.46
C TRP A 101 -5.78 2.18 -12.17
N THR A 102 -4.63 2.01 -12.79
CA THR A 102 -4.17 0.73 -13.33
C THR A 102 -3.20 0.10 -12.33
N SER A 103 -3.47 -1.14 -11.94
CA SER A 103 -2.62 -1.91 -11.01
C SER A 103 -1.31 -2.31 -11.69
N ILE A 104 -0.38 -2.82 -10.87
CA ILE A 104 0.88 -3.40 -11.38
C ILE A 104 0.66 -4.63 -12.27
N ASN A 105 -0.51 -5.26 -12.17
CA ASN A 105 -0.92 -6.38 -13.02
C ASN A 105 -1.64 -5.89 -14.29
N THR A 106 -1.58 -4.58 -14.59
CA THR A 106 -2.24 -3.95 -15.75
C THR A 106 -3.77 -4.02 -15.73
N GLU A 107 -4.35 -4.22 -14.54
CA GLU A 107 -5.79 -4.28 -14.33
C GLU A 107 -6.31 -2.92 -13.88
N ALA A 108 -7.39 -2.44 -14.47
CA ALA A 108 -8.01 -1.18 -14.06
C ALA A 108 -8.98 -1.39 -12.88
N TYR A 109 -8.97 -0.45 -11.95
CA TYR A 109 -9.83 -0.45 -10.76
C TYR A 109 -10.44 0.93 -10.55
N LEU A 110 -11.73 0.93 -10.18
CA LEU A 110 -12.50 2.12 -9.82
C LEU A 110 -12.82 2.09 -8.33
N ALA A 111 -12.32 3.05 -7.58
CA ALA A 111 -12.80 3.31 -6.22
C ALA A 111 -13.86 4.40 -6.22
N VAL A 112 -14.88 4.19 -5.38
CA VAL A 112 -15.85 5.23 -5.02
C VAL A 112 -15.92 5.30 -3.50
N THR A 113 -15.74 6.52 -2.98
CA THR A 113 -15.76 6.80 -1.55
C THR A 113 -16.81 7.85 -1.27
N CYS A 114 -17.59 7.62 -0.22
CA CYS A 114 -18.63 8.51 0.28
C CYS A 114 -18.12 9.29 1.49
N HIS A 115 -18.43 10.58 1.51
CA HIS A 115 -18.11 11.48 2.60
C HIS A 115 -19.39 12.18 3.07
N PHE A 116 -19.60 12.22 4.38
CA PHE A 116 -20.77 12.85 4.97
C PHE A 116 -20.46 13.40 6.35
N VAL A 117 -21.27 14.35 6.81
CA VAL A 117 -21.20 14.88 8.17
C VAL A 117 -22.36 14.29 8.95
N ASP A 118 -22.08 13.69 10.11
CA ASP A 118 -23.11 13.12 10.97
C ASP A 118 -23.74 14.18 11.90
N GLU A 119 -24.70 13.75 12.73
CA GLU A 119 -25.39 14.61 13.71
C GLU A 119 -24.43 15.23 14.75
N SER A 120 -23.27 14.62 14.97
CA SER A 120 -22.23 15.14 15.87
C SER A 120 -21.30 16.16 15.20
N SER A 121 -21.60 16.56 13.95
CA SER A 121 -20.74 17.41 13.11
C SER A 121 -19.37 16.79 12.80
N THR A 122 -19.28 15.46 12.80
CA THR A 122 -18.05 14.73 12.47
C THR A 122 -18.04 14.32 11.01
N LEU A 123 -16.92 14.57 10.33
CA LEU A 123 -16.71 14.09 8.96
C LEU A 123 -16.44 12.59 8.98
N ASN A 124 -17.33 11.83 8.35
CA ASN A 124 -17.21 10.40 8.16
C ASN A 124 -16.87 10.08 6.71
N THR A 125 -16.09 9.02 6.52
CA THR A 125 -15.65 8.56 5.20
C THR A 125 -15.83 7.05 5.10
N VAL A 126 -16.54 6.61 4.06
CA VAL A 126 -16.85 5.19 3.82
C VAL A 126 -16.52 4.85 2.38
N VAL A 127 -15.70 3.81 2.16
CA VAL A 127 -15.45 3.28 0.81
C VAL A 127 -16.67 2.47 0.39
N LEU A 128 -17.37 2.92 -0.65
CA LEU A 128 -18.55 2.23 -1.18
C LEU A 128 -18.17 0.96 -1.92
N GLY A 129 -17.03 1.02 -2.61
CA GLY A 129 -16.47 -0.14 -3.29
C GLY A 129 -15.19 0.19 -4.05
N VAL A 130 -14.38 -0.85 -4.25
CA VAL A 130 -13.26 -0.89 -5.19
C VAL A 130 -13.60 -1.97 -6.22
N GLN A 131 -13.95 -1.55 -7.42
CA GLN A 131 -14.47 -2.43 -8.46
C GLN A 131 -13.38 -2.70 -9.49
N TYR A 132 -13.18 -3.97 -9.82
CA TYR A 132 -12.42 -4.34 -11.02
C TYR A 132 -13.16 -3.81 -12.25
N PHE A 133 -12.47 -3.06 -13.10
CA PHE A 133 -13.06 -2.30 -14.19
C PHE A 133 -12.38 -2.68 -15.53
N PRO A 134 -12.63 -3.88 -16.08
CA PRO A 134 -12.01 -4.32 -17.34
C PRO A 134 -12.57 -3.62 -18.58
N ASN A 135 -13.67 -2.89 -18.43
CA ASN A 135 -14.38 -2.26 -19.52
C ASN A 135 -13.63 -1.02 -20.03
N ALA A 136 -14.01 -0.55 -21.22
CA ALA A 136 -13.55 0.75 -21.70
C ALA A 136 -13.92 1.86 -20.69
N HIS A 137 -12.97 2.77 -20.42
CA HIS A 137 -13.11 3.88 -19.46
C HIS A 137 -14.01 5.01 -19.98
N THR A 138 -15.15 4.66 -20.58
CA THR A 138 -16.13 5.62 -21.08
C THR A 138 -16.94 6.23 -19.93
N ALA A 139 -17.59 7.35 -20.21
CA ALA A 139 -18.41 8.05 -19.23
C ALA A 139 -19.58 7.18 -18.76
N GLU A 140 -20.18 6.44 -19.69
CA GLU A 140 -21.38 5.62 -19.51
C GLU A 140 -21.07 4.40 -18.62
N ASN A 141 -20.00 3.66 -18.93
CA ASN A 141 -19.59 2.51 -18.12
C ASN A 141 -19.23 2.95 -16.68
N THR A 142 -18.54 4.08 -16.55
CA THR A 142 -18.17 4.64 -15.25
C THR A 142 -19.41 5.10 -14.47
N ALA A 143 -20.37 5.73 -15.15
CA ALA A 143 -21.64 6.14 -14.57
C ALA A 143 -22.46 4.93 -14.11
N GLN A 144 -22.52 3.85 -14.90
CA GLN A 144 -23.25 2.64 -14.52
C GLN A 144 -22.72 2.03 -13.23
N VAL A 145 -21.39 1.88 -13.07
CA VAL A 145 -20.81 1.33 -11.84
C VAL A 145 -21.10 2.23 -10.64
N LYS A 146 -20.96 3.55 -10.81
CA LYS A 146 -21.29 4.52 -9.75
C LYS A 146 -22.77 4.47 -9.38
N SER A 147 -23.67 4.39 -10.36
CA SER A 147 -25.12 4.26 -10.13
C SER A 147 -25.47 2.99 -9.37
N SER A 148 -24.86 1.85 -9.72
CA SER A 148 -25.07 0.59 -9.00
C SER A 148 -24.62 0.71 -7.54
N LEU A 149 -23.47 1.34 -7.28
CA LEU A 149 -23.00 1.59 -5.91
C LEU A 149 -23.91 2.56 -5.16
N MET A 150 -24.38 3.62 -5.81
CA MET A 150 -25.33 4.57 -5.18
C MET A 150 -26.64 3.88 -4.80
N ALA A 151 -27.15 2.98 -5.64
CA ALA A 151 -28.34 2.20 -5.37
C ALA A 151 -28.11 1.16 -4.26
N GLU A 152 -27.00 0.43 -4.31
CA GLU A 152 -26.63 -0.57 -3.29
C GLU A 152 -26.55 0.02 -1.89
N TRP A 153 -26.03 1.26 -1.78
CA TRP A 153 -25.88 1.99 -0.53
C TRP A 153 -27.07 2.91 -0.19
N ALA A 154 -28.16 2.88 -0.98
CA ALA A 154 -29.36 3.69 -0.77
C ALA A 154 -29.10 5.21 -0.65
N ILE A 155 -28.16 5.73 -1.45
CA ILE A 155 -27.75 7.14 -1.42
C ILE A 155 -28.05 7.92 -2.71
N THR A 156 -28.68 7.30 -3.72
CA THR A 156 -28.94 7.91 -5.03
C THR A 156 -29.44 9.35 -4.96
N ASP A 157 -30.43 9.62 -4.10
CA ASP A 157 -31.05 10.95 -3.98
C ASP A 157 -30.34 11.89 -2.98
N LYS A 158 -29.24 11.43 -2.37
CA LYS A 158 -28.49 12.16 -1.34
C LYS A 158 -27.16 12.71 -1.84
N VAL A 159 -26.71 12.28 -3.03
CA VAL A 159 -25.42 12.70 -3.57
C VAL A 159 -25.51 14.14 -4.07
N THR A 160 -24.75 15.02 -3.43
CA THR A 160 -24.73 16.46 -3.73
C THR A 160 -23.60 16.86 -4.66
N CYS A 161 -22.48 16.13 -4.62
CA CYS A 161 -21.29 16.42 -5.40
C CYS A 161 -20.49 15.14 -5.69
N LEU A 162 -19.91 15.08 -6.88
CA LEU A 162 -18.90 14.10 -7.29
C LEU A 162 -17.57 14.83 -7.52
N VAL A 163 -16.52 14.39 -6.84
CA VAL A 163 -15.16 14.89 -6.95
C VAL A 163 -14.29 13.87 -7.68
N THR A 164 -13.61 14.28 -8.74
CA THR A 164 -12.69 13.40 -9.50
C THR A 164 -11.43 14.15 -9.93
N ASP A 165 -10.49 13.47 -10.57
CA ASP A 165 -9.28 14.07 -11.17
C ASP A 165 -9.53 15.12 -12.29
N GLY A 166 -10.77 15.29 -12.74
CA GLY A 166 -11.10 16.22 -13.83
C GLY A 166 -10.80 15.70 -15.24
N ALA A 167 -10.52 14.40 -15.42
CA ALA A 167 -10.43 13.81 -16.75
C ALA A 167 -11.75 14.00 -17.54
N ALA A 168 -11.67 14.14 -18.87
CA ALA A 168 -12.82 14.50 -19.70
C ALA A 168 -13.98 13.49 -19.59
N ASN A 169 -13.66 12.19 -19.49
CA ASN A 169 -14.62 11.12 -19.26
C ASN A 169 -15.28 11.20 -17.87
N MET A 170 -14.57 11.69 -16.85
CA MET A 170 -15.13 11.87 -15.51
C MET A 170 -16.10 13.06 -15.45
N GLY A 171 -15.78 14.15 -16.14
CA GLY A 171 -16.70 15.28 -16.29
C GLY A 171 -17.96 14.89 -17.08
N ALA A 172 -17.81 14.05 -18.11
CA ALA A 172 -18.94 13.47 -18.84
C ALA A 172 -19.77 12.53 -17.95
N CYS A 173 -19.12 11.65 -17.19
CA CYS A 173 -19.77 10.74 -16.24
C CYS A 173 -20.62 11.52 -15.21
N ALA A 174 -20.12 12.63 -14.68
CA ALA A 174 -20.91 13.45 -13.76
C ALA A 174 -22.17 14.05 -14.42
N ARG A 175 -22.10 14.42 -15.70
CA ARG A 175 -23.27 14.89 -16.47
C ARG A 175 -24.27 13.77 -16.70
N GLU A 176 -23.81 12.57 -17.06
CA GLU A 176 -24.68 11.37 -17.19
C GLU A 176 -25.42 11.07 -15.89
N LEU A 177 -24.72 11.19 -14.75
CA LEU A 177 -25.31 11.01 -13.41
C LEU A 177 -26.13 12.21 -12.93
N ARG A 178 -26.12 13.33 -13.66
CA ARG A 178 -26.76 14.61 -13.27
C ARG A 178 -26.29 15.13 -11.90
N LEU A 179 -25.04 14.90 -11.56
CA LEU A 179 -24.42 15.35 -10.31
C LEU A 179 -23.61 16.62 -10.53
N LYS A 180 -23.53 17.47 -9.50
CA LYS A 180 -22.54 18.55 -9.49
C LYS A 180 -21.15 17.94 -9.48
N HIS A 181 -20.25 18.47 -10.29
CA HIS A 181 -18.87 17.99 -10.41
C HIS A 181 -17.89 19.01 -9.86
N ALA A 182 -16.93 18.54 -9.07
CA ALA A 182 -15.76 19.32 -8.67
C ALA A 182 -14.49 18.57 -9.06
N ILE A 183 -13.47 19.34 -9.44
CA ILE A 183 -12.16 18.80 -9.76
C ILE A 183 -11.35 18.71 -8.46
N CYS A 184 -10.66 17.60 -8.30
CA CYS A 184 -9.74 17.36 -7.21
C CYS A 184 -8.66 18.44 -7.17
N ILE A 185 -8.64 19.23 -6.10
CA ILE A 185 -7.63 20.29 -5.88
C ILE A 185 -6.21 19.71 -5.94
N ALA A 186 -6.03 18.49 -5.44
CA ALA A 186 -4.76 17.79 -5.49
C ALA A 186 -4.26 17.60 -6.95
N HIS A 187 -5.17 17.21 -7.84
CA HIS A 187 -4.87 17.08 -9.25
C HIS A 187 -4.65 18.44 -9.92
N THR A 188 -5.48 19.44 -9.61
CA THR A 188 -5.35 20.79 -10.17
C THR A 188 -3.98 21.40 -9.87
N LEU A 189 -3.51 21.35 -8.62
CA LEU A 189 -2.20 21.90 -8.28
C LEU A 189 -1.07 21.07 -8.92
N ASN A 190 -1.26 19.77 -9.19
CA ASN A 190 -0.30 18.98 -9.96
C ASN A 190 -0.19 19.48 -11.41
N LEU A 191 -1.31 19.79 -12.04
CA LEU A 191 -1.32 20.38 -13.38
C LEU A 191 -0.67 21.77 -13.40
N VAL A 192 -0.94 22.61 -12.40
CA VAL A 192 -0.33 23.95 -12.29
C VAL A 192 1.18 23.84 -12.17
N VAL A 193 1.68 23.01 -11.24
CA VAL A 193 3.13 22.82 -11.04
C VAL A 193 3.78 22.23 -12.28
N LYS A 194 3.16 21.20 -12.89
CA LYS A 194 3.68 20.60 -14.13
C LYS A 194 3.79 21.63 -15.25
N LYS A 195 2.74 22.43 -15.46
CA LYS A 195 2.74 23.49 -16.48
C LYS A 195 3.82 24.54 -16.22
N ALA A 196 4.00 24.96 -14.96
CA ALA A 196 5.06 25.90 -14.60
C ALA A 196 6.47 25.33 -14.86
N LEU A 197 6.70 24.06 -14.54
CA LEU A 197 7.96 23.37 -14.81
C LEU A 197 8.23 23.23 -16.32
N ASP A 198 7.21 22.89 -17.11
CA ASP A 198 7.33 22.72 -18.56
C ASP A 198 7.51 24.07 -19.28
N GLN A 199 7.04 25.16 -18.68
CA GLN A 199 7.26 26.54 -19.15
C GLN A 199 8.61 27.14 -18.71
N THR A 200 9.46 26.38 -18.03
CA THR A 200 10.80 26.81 -17.62
C THR A 200 11.87 25.99 -18.37
N PRO A 201 12.35 26.44 -19.55
CA PRO A 201 13.22 25.65 -20.43
C PRO A 201 14.50 25.14 -19.74
N GLU A 202 15.10 25.94 -18.87
CA GLU A 202 16.32 25.61 -18.12
C GLU A 202 16.14 24.37 -17.22
N LEU A 203 14.92 24.13 -16.73
CA LEU A 203 14.61 22.97 -15.90
C LEU A 203 14.46 21.69 -16.73
N SER A 204 14.18 21.77 -18.03
CA SER A 204 13.98 20.59 -18.88
C SER A 204 15.23 19.71 -18.90
N ASP A 205 16.38 20.32 -19.16
CA ASP A 205 17.68 19.63 -19.22
C ASP A 205 18.11 19.10 -17.86
N ILE A 206 17.88 19.88 -16.80
CA ILE A 206 18.18 19.47 -15.42
C ILE A 206 17.33 18.25 -15.05
N ARG A 207 16.01 18.31 -15.29
CA ARG A 207 15.08 17.20 -15.02
C ARG A 207 15.48 15.95 -15.81
N ALA A 208 15.83 16.09 -17.09
CA ALA A 208 16.24 14.96 -17.91
C ALA A 208 17.52 14.28 -17.39
N LYS A 209 18.55 15.07 -17.04
CA LYS A 209 19.80 14.55 -16.46
C LYS A 209 19.57 13.91 -15.09
N SER A 210 18.81 14.57 -14.22
CA SER A 210 18.42 14.06 -12.91
C SER A 210 17.68 12.73 -13.02
N ARG A 211 16.68 12.63 -13.90
CA ARG A 211 15.95 11.38 -14.17
C ARG A 211 16.87 10.27 -14.64
N LYS A 212 17.86 10.57 -15.50
CA LYS A 212 18.82 9.57 -16.00
C LYS A 212 19.72 9.04 -14.87
N ILE A 213 20.25 9.94 -14.03
CA ILE A 213 21.09 9.56 -12.88
C ILE A 213 20.29 8.69 -11.91
N VAL A 214 19.10 9.16 -11.49
CA VAL A 214 18.27 8.41 -10.55
C VAL A 214 17.83 7.08 -11.16
N GLY A 215 17.43 7.07 -12.43
CA GLY A 215 17.06 5.87 -13.17
C GLY A 215 18.15 4.80 -13.15
N TYR A 216 19.41 5.19 -13.37
CA TYR A 216 20.57 4.27 -13.30
C TYR A 216 20.70 3.61 -11.92
N PHE A 217 20.68 4.39 -10.84
CA PHE A 217 20.77 3.85 -9.49
C PHE A 217 19.52 3.04 -9.10
N ARG A 218 18.35 3.33 -9.67
CA ARG A 218 17.13 2.56 -9.37
C ARG A 218 17.04 1.24 -10.10
N SER A 219 17.59 1.14 -11.31
CA SER A 219 17.53 -0.08 -12.13
C SER A 219 18.67 -1.07 -11.84
N SER A 220 19.82 -0.62 -11.34
CA SER A 220 21.00 -1.47 -11.10
C SER A 220 21.21 -1.78 -9.61
N THR A 221 21.12 -3.07 -9.23
CA THR A 221 21.44 -3.52 -7.87
C THR A 221 22.87 -3.17 -7.47
N SER A 222 23.84 -3.40 -8.36
CA SER A 222 25.23 -3.08 -8.08
C SER A 222 25.47 -1.57 -7.92
N ALA A 223 24.72 -0.72 -8.64
CA ALA A 223 24.78 0.73 -8.44
C ALA A 223 24.22 1.16 -7.09
N LYS A 224 23.12 0.54 -6.63
CA LYS A 224 22.56 0.80 -5.29
C LYS A 224 23.55 0.45 -4.19
N GLU A 225 24.13 -0.75 -4.26
CA GLU A 225 25.11 -1.21 -3.28
C GLU A 225 26.32 -0.28 -3.24
N ARG A 226 26.86 0.11 -4.41
CA ARG A 226 27.96 1.08 -4.47
C ARG A 226 27.58 2.42 -3.83
N LEU A 227 26.39 2.95 -4.11
CA LEU A 227 25.94 4.20 -3.49
C LEU A 227 25.87 4.06 -1.97
N SER A 228 25.32 2.96 -1.45
CA SER A 228 25.27 2.69 -0.01
C SER A 228 26.66 2.63 0.63
N VAL A 229 27.61 1.93 -0.01
CA VAL A 229 29.01 1.85 0.46
C VAL A 229 29.67 3.23 0.48
N VAL A 230 29.50 4.02 -0.58
CA VAL A 230 30.07 5.38 -0.65
C VAL A 230 29.43 6.30 0.39
N GLN A 231 28.11 6.21 0.60
CA GLN A 231 27.41 6.95 1.65
C GLN A 231 27.97 6.63 3.04
N GLU A 232 28.23 5.34 3.32
CA GLU A 232 28.83 4.89 4.58
C GLU A 232 30.26 5.40 4.75
N GLN A 233 31.10 5.28 3.72
CA GLN A 233 32.48 5.78 3.73
C GLN A 233 32.55 7.29 3.99
N LEU A 234 31.61 8.05 3.44
CA LEU A 234 31.47 9.50 3.65
C LEU A 234 30.73 9.86 4.95
N ARG A 235 30.36 8.86 5.77
CA ARG A 235 29.60 9.02 7.02
C ARG A 235 28.29 9.82 6.82
N LYS A 236 27.62 9.62 5.69
CA LYS A 236 26.32 10.20 5.35
C LYS A 236 25.21 9.19 5.63
N THR A 237 24.00 9.69 5.87
CA THR A 237 22.80 8.85 5.96
C THR A 237 22.60 8.10 4.64
N GLN A 238 22.42 6.78 4.72
CA GLN A 238 22.16 5.95 3.54
C GLN A 238 20.73 6.21 3.04
N LEU A 239 20.63 6.99 1.97
CA LEU A 239 19.37 7.40 1.38
C LEU A 239 19.25 6.90 -0.05
N LYS A 240 18.11 6.26 -0.36
CA LYS A 240 17.74 5.91 -1.73
C LYS A 240 17.43 7.18 -2.53
N LEU A 241 17.77 7.18 -3.82
CA LEU A 241 17.39 8.28 -4.71
C LEU A 241 15.89 8.22 -5.07
N LEU A 242 15.27 9.39 -5.18
CA LEU A 242 13.85 9.56 -5.45
C LEU A 242 13.63 9.87 -6.92
N GLN A 243 12.78 9.07 -7.59
CA GLN A 243 12.40 9.31 -8.97
C GLN A 243 11.23 10.29 -9.02
N GLU A 244 11.25 11.19 -9.99
CA GLU A 244 10.11 12.02 -10.36
C GLU A 244 8.89 11.13 -10.72
N VAL A 245 7.70 11.56 -10.29
CA VAL A 245 6.41 10.89 -10.51
C VAL A 245 5.45 11.93 -11.06
N GLU A 246 5.02 11.74 -12.30
CA GLU A 246 4.24 12.73 -13.06
C GLU A 246 2.91 13.13 -12.41
N THR A 247 2.30 12.22 -11.68
CA THR A 247 1.01 12.43 -10.98
C THR A 247 1.16 13.06 -9.59
N ARG A 248 2.39 13.42 -9.16
CA ARG A 248 2.66 14.01 -7.83
C ARG A 248 3.46 15.30 -7.97
N TRP A 249 2.85 16.42 -7.58
CA TRP A 249 3.39 17.77 -7.81
C TRP A 249 4.75 18.01 -7.17
N ASN A 250 5.02 17.35 -6.04
CA ASN A 250 6.22 17.55 -5.25
C ASN A 250 7.38 16.64 -5.69
N SER A 251 7.12 15.71 -6.61
CA SER A 251 8.10 14.68 -6.96
C SER A 251 9.35 15.24 -7.63
N THR A 252 9.20 16.29 -8.45
CA THR A 252 10.34 16.99 -9.07
C THR A 252 11.23 17.62 -8.01
N TYR A 253 10.62 18.39 -7.10
CA TYR A 253 11.33 19.03 -5.98
C TYR A 253 12.05 17.99 -5.13
N ASN A 254 11.35 16.93 -4.72
CA ASN A 254 11.92 15.86 -3.89
C ASN A 254 13.10 15.15 -4.58
N MET A 255 13.01 14.90 -5.90
CA MET A 255 14.10 14.31 -6.68
C MET A 255 15.33 15.24 -6.68
N LEU A 256 15.13 16.52 -7.02
CA LEU A 256 16.21 17.50 -7.13
C LEU A 256 16.85 17.76 -5.76
N GLN A 257 16.05 17.94 -4.71
CA GLN A 257 16.53 18.11 -3.35
C GLN A 257 17.34 16.88 -2.90
N ARG A 258 16.83 15.65 -3.10
CA ARG A 258 17.56 14.43 -2.74
C ARG A 258 18.87 14.29 -3.50
N LEU A 259 18.90 14.62 -4.79
CA LEU A 259 20.14 14.62 -5.58
C LEU A 259 21.13 15.67 -5.06
N PHE A 260 20.66 16.85 -4.68
CA PHE A 260 21.51 17.90 -4.14
C PHE A 260 22.10 17.54 -2.77
N GLU A 261 21.29 16.95 -1.88
CA GLU A 261 21.72 16.42 -0.59
C GLU A 261 22.77 15.30 -0.73
N GLN A 262 22.61 14.47 -1.76
CA GLN A 262 23.45 13.29 -2.02
C GLN A 262 24.50 13.53 -3.12
N ARG A 263 24.74 14.78 -3.54
CA ARG A 263 25.57 15.11 -4.70
C ARG A 263 27.00 14.54 -4.62
N GLU A 264 27.58 14.58 -3.42
CA GLU A 264 28.93 14.06 -3.14
C GLU A 264 28.98 12.53 -3.26
N PRO A 265 28.17 11.75 -2.50
CA PRO A 265 28.10 10.30 -2.67
C PRO A 265 27.72 9.85 -4.08
N VAL A 266 26.76 10.53 -4.72
CA VAL A 266 26.31 10.19 -6.08
C VAL A 266 27.44 10.42 -7.08
N GLY A 267 28.14 11.56 -7.00
CA GLY A 267 29.28 11.87 -7.86
C GLY A 267 30.39 10.83 -7.71
N ALA A 268 30.79 10.53 -6.47
CA ALA A 268 31.81 9.52 -6.20
C ALA A 268 31.39 8.13 -6.70
N ALA A 269 30.15 7.69 -6.43
CA ALA A 269 29.64 6.40 -6.89
C ALA A 269 29.57 6.27 -8.42
N LEU A 270 29.32 7.38 -9.14
CA LEU A 270 29.37 7.42 -10.60
C LEU A 270 30.80 7.34 -11.13
N VAL A 271 31.76 8.07 -10.55
CA VAL A 271 33.17 8.04 -11.00
C VAL A 271 33.79 6.65 -10.81
N THR A 272 33.46 5.97 -9.71
CA THR A 272 33.92 4.59 -9.44
C THR A 272 33.49 3.59 -10.52
N THR A 273 32.45 3.88 -11.32
CA THR A 273 32.06 3.02 -12.46
C THR A 273 33.02 3.08 -13.64
N CYS A 274 33.75 4.18 -13.82
CA CYS A 274 34.75 4.34 -14.89
C CYS A 274 36.12 3.74 -14.52
N GLY A 275 36.34 3.32 -13.27
CA GLY A 275 37.67 2.93 -12.76
C GLY A 275 37.97 1.43 -12.68
N VAL A 276 37.02 0.52 -12.94
CA VAL A 276 37.21 -0.91 -12.63
C VAL A 276 37.94 -1.71 -13.72
N ALA A 277 38.57 -1.04 -14.70
CA ALA A 277 39.42 -1.71 -15.69
C ALA A 277 40.88 -1.90 -15.24
N TRP A 278 41.34 -1.24 -14.16
CA TRP A 278 42.78 -1.18 -13.83
C TRP A 278 43.27 -2.09 -12.70
N MET A 279 42.39 -2.66 -11.85
CA MET A 279 42.82 -3.48 -10.69
C MET A 279 42.65 -5.00 -10.88
N ARG A 280 42.80 -5.52 -12.11
CA ARG A 280 42.87 -6.98 -12.35
C ARG A 280 44.15 -7.47 -13.04
N VAL A 281 45.19 -6.64 -13.12
CA VAL A 281 46.50 -7.07 -13.65
C VAL A 281 47.61 -6.77 -12.66
N SER A 282 47.68 -7.54 -11.57
CA SER A 282 48.95 -7.79 -10.85
C SER A 282 48.70 -8.84 -9.75
N GLY A 283 48.58 -10.10 -10.16
CA GLY A 283 48.37 -11.22 -9.25
C GLY A 283 48.72 -12.57 -9.87
N ARG A 284 49.72 -12.61 -10.75
CA ARG A 284 50.45 -13.85 -11.07
C ARG A 284 51.90 -13.63 -10.68
N HIS A 285 52.26 -14.08 -9.50
CA HIS A 285 53.61 -14.55 -9.25
C HIS A 285 53.56 -16.04 -8.97
N ARG A 286 54.23 -16.76 -9.86
CA ARG A 286 54.55 -18.17 -9.77
C ARG A 286 55.43 -18.38 -8.54
N HIS A 287 55.21 -19.46 -7.80
CA HIS A 287 56.33 -20.32 -7.42
C HIS A 287 55.91 -21.78 -7.55
N LYS A 288 56.54 -22.43 -8.55
CA LYS A 288 56.83 -23.86 -8.56
C LYS A 288 58.26 -24.00 -8.05
N MET A 289 58.42 -24.69 -6.93
CA MET A 289 59.36 -25.78 -6.62
C MET A 289 59.35 -25.97 -5.12
#